data_AF-A0A6A6F5D3-F1
#
_entry.id   AF-A0A6A6F5D3-F1
#
_cell.length_a   1.000
_cell.length_b   1.000
_cell.length_c   1.000
_cell.angle_alpha   90.00
_cell.angle_beta   90.00
_cell.angle_gamma   90.00
#
_symmetry.space_group_name_H-M   'P 1'
#
loop_
_entity.id
_entity.type
_entity.pdbx_description
1 polymer ?
#
loop_
_entity_poly.entity_id
_entity_poly.type
_entity_poly.pdbx_seq_one_letter_code
_entity_poly.pdbx_strand_id
1 'polypeptide(L)'
;MAYSCLPLLRSFCRIEVPRYDRRSRSAAFARARDLLLARKAPGATFADFDGVQAAAKVSIVLEEPRAEPPSYLTSDPETLESIPHRLPEAYELIKTLGGVRNPIHLVRRRASSKLFIIKQVSLRHENDWPDESTLLEYLIHPNIISIESVHRDHNGPSSIANIVLPYCSGGDMAELLSHLSRTGKPMPVQFVQHVASSLLDALLYLHRGETYNPPTDSITRQEPHQTILHRDIKPANILVHQPTLTHNSLPQILLADFDLSTPERLCSNLAGTDGYMSPSVAQAFSHPASTIPQMSPADDYFSFGVTLYQLITSGKPYDYQTTTSSQMMMQDIARCTSANEPEILNLMLECLDSDPQKRPLGKAGKDSLKLHRISAKLKKGLQKWCESGGRLPEEIWAGPLRFAEEGGEKERELTRRLR
;
A
#
# COMPACT_ATOMS: atom_id res chain seq x y z
N MET A 1 5.15 -16.47 -35.07
CA MET A 1 4.47 -17.57 -35.78
C MET A 1 3.10 -17.73 -35.15
N ALA A 2 2.07 -17.69 -35.99
CA ALA A 2 0.67 -17.79 -35.62
C ALA A 2 0.30 -19.22 -35.18
N TYR A 3 -0.62 -19.36 -34.23
CA TYR A 3 -1.43 -20.57 -34.09
C TYR A 3 -2.89 -20.21 -33.84
N SER A 4 -3.73 -20.65 -34.77
CA SER A 4 -5.18 -20.67 -34.75
C SER A 4 -5.67 -22.10 -34.47
N CYS A 5 -6.72 -22.27 -33.64
CA CYS A 5 -7.92 -23.08 -33.95
C CYS A 5 -8.93 -23.20 -32.77
N LEU A 6 -10.20 -22.98 -33.14
CA LEU A 6 -11.56 -23.13 -32.54
C LEU A 6 -11.88 -24.41 -31.71
N PRO A 7 -13.10 -24.60 -31.13
CA PRO A 7 -14.10 -23.67 -30.55
C PRO A 7 -14.67 -24.15 -29.17
N LEU A 8 -15.57 -23.33 -28.58
CA LEU A 8 -16.66 -23.65 -27.62
C LEU A 8 -16.46 -23.46 -26.10
N LEU A 9 -17.46 -22.70 -25.60
CA LEU A 9 -18.12 -22.65 -24.30
C LEU A 9 -17.54 -21.72 -23.21
N ARG A 10 -18.41 -20.79 -22.83
CA ARG A 10 -18.24 -19.63 -21.94
C ARG A 10 -18.55 -20.04 -20.50
N SER A 11 -17.84 -19.46 -19.51
CA SER A 11 -18.40 -19.10 -18.19
C SER A 11 -17.51 -18.14 -17.39
N PHE A 12 -18.17 -17.31 -16.57
CA PHE A 12 -17.67 -16.13 -15.85
C PHE A 12 -17.39 -16.42 -14.37
N CYS A 13 -16.44 -15.72 -13.76
CA CYS A 13 -16.44 -15.47 -12.31
C CYS A 13 -17.38 -14.30 -12.01
N ARG A 14 -18.48 -14.57 -11.31
CA ARG A 14 -19.32 -13.54 -10.66
C ARG A 14 -19.01 -13.58 -9.17
N ILE A 15 -18.61 -12.43 -8.60
CA ILE A 15 -18.76 -12.19 -7.17
C ILE A 15 -20.17 -11.63 -6.99
N GLU A 16 -21.15 -12.49 -6.74
CA GLU A 16 -22.47 -12.02 -6.30
C GLU A 16 -22.38 -11.64 -4.81
N VAL A 17 -22.17 -10.35 -4.55
CA VAL A 17 -22.43 -9.80 -3.22
C VAL A 17 -23.95 -9.80 -3.03
N PRO A 18 -24.50 -10.39 -1.95
CA PRO A 18 -25.94 -10.46 -1.75
C PRO A 18 -26.58 -9.08 -1.88
N ARG A 19 -27.70 -9.00 -2.59
CA ARG A 19 -28.50 -7.78 -2.82
C ARG A 19 -28.87 -7.13 -1.49
N TYR A 20 -27.99 -6.28 -0.98
CA TYR A 20 -28.19 -5.52 0.24
C TYR A 20 -27.70 -4.10 -0.02
N ASP A 21 -28.60 -3.14 0.09
CA ASP A 21 -28.42 -1.74 -0.32
C ASP A 21 -27.15 -1.11 0.30
N ARG A 22 -26.10 -0.95 -0.52
CA ARG A 22 -24.80 -0.37 -0.12
C ARG A 22 -24.87 1.13 0.21
N ARG A 23 -25.95 1.86 -0.14
CA ARG A 23 -26.14 3.26 0.30
C ARG A 23 -26.23 3.35 1.83
N SER A 24 -26.82 2.34 2.46
CA SER A 24 -26.93 2.22 3.92
C SER A 24 -25.60 1.87 4.60
N ARG A 25 -24.70 1.15 3.90
CA ARG A 25 -23.34 0.79 4.40
C ARG A 25 -22.36 1.96 4.33
N SER A 26 -22.44 2.79 3.28
CA SER A 26 -21.57 3.98 3.12
C SER A 26 -21.64 4.91 4.32
N ALA A 27 -22.82 5.13 4.92
CA ALA A 27 -22.97 6.00 6.08
C ALA A 27 -22.38 5.43 7.38
N ALA A 28 -22.50 4.13 7.64
CA ALA A 28 -21.96 3.49 8.83
C ALA A 28 -20.43 3.34 8.78
N PHE A 29 -19.88 3.03 7.60
CA PHE A 29 -18.44 3.03 7.36
C PHE A 29 -17.85 4.43 7.33
N ALA A 30 -18.52 5.38 6.69
CA ALA A 30 -18.14 6.79 6.76
C ALA A 30 -18.13 7.25 8.22
N ARG A 31 -19.10 6.85 9.05
CA ARG A 31 -19.11 7.19 10.49
C ARG A 31 -18.02 6.49 11.29
N ALA A 32 -17.70 5.22 11.03
CA ALA A 32 -16.59 4.51 11.68
C ALA A 32 -15.22 5.09 11.28
N ARG A 33 -15.05 5.41 9.99
CA ARG A 33 -13.91 6.13 9.42
C ARG A 33 -13.81 7.53 9.99
N ASP A 34 -14.91 8.28 10.07
CA ASP A 34 -14.97 9.62 10.63
C ASP A 34 -14.71 9.59 12.13
N LEU A 35 -15.07 8.54 12.87
CA LEU A 35 -14.72 8.36 14.29
C LEU A 35 -13.22 8.05 14.48
N LEU A 36 -12.64 7.22 13.62
CA LEU A 36 -11.18 7.01 13.54
C LEU A 36 -10.43 8.31 13.18
N LEU A 37 -11.01 9.14 12.31
CA LEU A 37 -10.44 10.42 11.89
C LEU A 37 -10.74 11.57 12.87
N ALA A 38 -11.84 11.55 13.62
CA ALA A 38 -12.29 12.60 14.54
C ALA A 38 -11.65 12.50 15.94
N ARG A 39 -11.07 11.35 16.30
CA ARG A 39 -10.16 11.27 17.47
C ARG A 39 -8.89 12.11 17.31
N LYS A 40 -8.60 12.59 16.09
CA LYS A 40 -7.50 13.52 15.76
C LYS A 40 -7.80 14.98 16.15
N ALA A 41 -8.09 15.24 17.42
CA ALA A 41 -8.20 16.61 17.93
C ALA A 41 -6.81 17.31 17.97
N PRO A 42 -6.73 18.65 17.78
CA PRO A 42 -5.46 19.38 17.88
C PRO A 42 -5.02 19.38 19.34
N GLY A 43 -4.08 18.50 19.67
CA GLY A 43 -3.63 18.24 21.04
C GLY A 43 -3.41 16.77 21.37
N ALA A 44 -3.76 15.84 20.48
CA ALA A 44 -3.38 14.43 20.62
C ALA A 44 -1.85 14.29 20.53
N THR A 45 -1.21 14.14 21.69
CA THR A 45 0.15 13.61 21.81
C THR A 45 0.21 12.21 21.18
N PHE A 46 1.42 11.75 20.82
CA PHE A 46 1.85 10.51 20.14
C PHE A 46 1.08 9.17 20.43
N ALA A 47 0.10 9.15 21.32
CA ALA A 47 -0.66 7.99 21.80
C ALA A 47 -1.66 7.36 20.80
N ASP A 48 -1.93 7.94 19.62
CA ASP A 48 -2.90 7.37 18.66
C ASP A 48 -2.27 6.47 17.58
N PHE A 49 -1.01 6.03 17.76
CA PHE A 49 -0.36 5.00 16.91
C PHE A 49 -0.79 3.57 17.25
N ASP A 50 -1.49 3.38 18.36
CA ASP A 50 -2.11 2.11 18.70
C ASP A 50 -3.52 2.13 18.11
N GLY A 51 -3.82 1.16 17.24
CA GLY A 51 -5.10 1.00 16.56
C GLY A 51 -6.27 0.76 17.51
N VAL A 52 -6.62 1.75 18.33
CA VAL A 52 -7.78 1.70 19.21
C VAL A 52 -9.04 1.87 18.36
N GLN A 53 -9.49 0.71 17.87
CA GLN A 53 -10.84 0.32 17.54
C GLN A 53 -11.65 1.27 16.65
N ALA A 54 -11.81 0.86 15.39
CA ALA A 54 -13.15 0.79 14.81
C ALA A 54 -13.31 -0.55 14.06
N ALA A 55 -13.54 -1.62 14.82
CA ALA A 55 -14.19 -2.80 14.28
C ALA A 55 -15.64 -2.43 13.94
N ALA A 56 -15.87 -1.81 12.79
CA ALA A 56 -17.15 -1.95 12.14
C ALA A 56 -17.24 -3.42 11.74
N LYS A 57 -18.05 -4.20 12.45
CA LYS A 57 -18.36 -5.60 12.17
C LYS A 57 -18.87 -5.75 10.74
N VAL A 58 -17.98 -5.94 9.79
CA VAL A 58 -18.36 -6.20 8.40
C VAL A 58 -17.62 -7.42 7.92
N SER A 59 -18.39 -8.49 7.80
CA SER A 59 -17.97 -9.80 7.37
C SER A 59 -17.67 -9.80 5.87
N ILE A 60 -16.50 -10.32 5.50
CA ILE A 60 -16.17 -10.67 4.12
C ILE A 60 -16.50 -12.15 3.93
N VAL A 61 -17.63 -12.43 3.28
CA VAL A 61 -17.88 -13.73 2.65
C VAL A 61 -17.81 -13.49 1.14
N LEU A 62 -16.61 -13.64 0.57
CA LEU A 62 -16.46 -13.72 -0.89
C LEU A 62 -16.83 -15.15 -1.28
N GLU A 63 -17.90 -15.32 -2.06
CA GLU A 63 -18.38 -16.64 -2.50
C GLU A 63 -17.29 -17.45 -3.24
N GLU A 64 -17.46 -18.77 -3.27
CA GLU A 64 -16.58 -19.67 -4.01
C GLU A 64 -16.66 -19.40 -5.51
N PRO A 65 -15.53 -19.34 -6.23
CA PRO A 65 -15.57 -19.39 -7.69
C PRO A 65 -16.13 -20.75 -8.12
N ARG A 66 -17.07 -20.74 -9.07
CA ARG A 66 -17.46 -21.97 -9.77
C ARG A 66 -16.23 -22.56 -10.45
N ALA A 67 -16.10 -23.88 -10.32
CA ALA A 67 -14.94 -24.65 -10.74
C ALA A 67 -14.76 -24.66 -12.26
N GLU A 68 -14.10 -23.66 -12.84
CA GLU A 68 -13.30 -23.81 -14.08
C GLU A 68 -12.07 -22.88 -14.04
N PRO A 69 -10.89 -23.36 -14.47
CA PRO A 69 -9.68 -22.55 -14.50
C PRO A 69 -9.76 -21.47 -15.60
N PRO A 70 -9.30 -20.23 -15.33
CA PRO A 70 -9.18 -19.22 -16.38
C PRO A 70 -8.19 -19.66 -17.45
N SER A 71 -8.63 -19.64 -18.71
CA SER A 71 -7.77 -19.73 -19.88
C SER A 71 -6.91 -18.45 -19.98
N TYR A 72 -5.71 -18.48 -19.40
CA TYR A 72 -4.74 -17.40 -19.56
C TYR A 72 -4.00 -17.56 -20.89
N LEU A 73 -4.59 -17.07 -21.99
CA LEU A 73 -3.82 -16.66 -23.17
C LEU A 73 -4.51 -15.48 -23.86
N THR A 74 -3.76 -14.37 -23.90
CA THR A 74 -3.85 -13.25 -24.86
C THR A 74 -5.02 -12.27 -24.75
N SER A 75 -4.90 -11.35 -23.80
CA SER A 75 -4.87 -9.92 -24.10
C SER A 75 -4.13 -9.24 -22.95
N ASP A 76 -3.14 -8.40 -23.27
CA ASP A 76 -2.68 -7.43 -22.28
C ASP A 76 -3.92 -6.69 -21.76
N PRO A 77 -4.08 -6.48 -20.45
CA PRO A 77 -5.17 -5.62 -19.97
C PRO A 77 -5.02 -4.28 -20.69
N GLU A 78 -5.99 -3.93 -21.53
CA GLU A 78 -5.95 -2.72 -22.36
C GLU A 78 -5.58 -1.54 -21.46
N THR A 79 -4.43 -0.94 -21.74
CA THR A 79 -3.99 0.28 -21.07
C THR A 79 -5.04 1.33 -21.31
N LEU A 80 -5.64 1.85 -20.23
CA LEU A 80 -6.63 2.90 -20.36
C LEU A 80 -5.92 4.21 -20.70
N GLU A 81 -6.26 4.82 -21.83
CA GLU A 81 -5.78 6.17 -22.15
C GLU A 81 -6.31 7.17 -21.12
N SER A 82 -5.54 8.23 -20.88
CA SER A 82 -5.93 9.27 -19.93
C SER A 82 -7.19 10.01 -20.41
N ILE A 83 -8.27 9.92 -19.63
CA ILE A 83 -9.58 10.51 -19.95
C ILE A 83 -10.06 11.47 -18.85
N PRO A 84 -9.34 12.58 -18.61
CA PRO A 84 -9.65 13.53 -17.54
C PRO A 84 -11.01 14.23 -17.68
N HIS A 85 -11.63 14.20 -18.87
CA HIS A 85 -12.96 14.75 -19.10
C HIS A 85 -14.08 13.89 -18.49
N ARG A 86 -13.77 12.66 -18.04
CA ARG A 86 -14.71 11.71 -17.41
C ARG A 86 -14.52 11.61 -15.89
N LEU A 87 -13.97 12.66 -15.28
CA LEU A 87 -13.87 12.80 -13.83
C LEU A 87 -15.24 13.22 -13.23
N PRO A 88 -15.57 12.83 -11.99
CA PRO A 88 -16.83 13.23 -11.38
C PRO A 88 -16.90 14.75 -11.19
N GLU A 89 -18.05 15.36 -11.46
CA GLU A 89 -18.25 16.83 -11.44
C GLU A 89 -17.82 17.51 -10.15
N ALA A 90 -17.93 16.80 -9.02
CA ALA A 90 -17.52 17.27 -7.70
C ALA A 90 -16.01 17.57 -7.57
N TYR A 91 -15.21 17.15 -8.55
CA TYR A 91 -13.77 17.31 -8.58
C TYR A 91 -13.32 18.17 -9.77
N GLU A 92 -12.26 18.94 -9.52
CA GLU A 92 -11.54 19.73 -10.51
C GLU A 92 -10.17 19.09 -10.74
N LEU A 93 -9.81 18.84 -11.99
CA LEU A 93 -8.47 18.35 -12.33
C LEU A 93 -7.43 19.43 -12.01
N ILE A 94 -6.37 19.04 -11.28
CA ILE A 94 -5.17 19.86 -11.13
C ILE A 94 -4.10 19.40 -12.11
N LYS A 95 -3.79 18.10 -12.11
CA LYS A 95 -2.70 17.53 -12.92
C LYS A 95 -2.91 16.04 -13.13
N THR A 96 -2.55 15.54 -14.31
CA THR A 96 -2.37 14.10 -14.54
C THR A 96 -0.95 13.71 -14.15
N LEU A 97 -0.80 12.77 -13.22
CA LEU A 97 0.50 12.34 -12.67
C LEU A 97 1.15 11.22 -13.49
N GLY A 98 0.37 10.51 -14.32
CA GLY A 98 0.83 9.39 -15.13
C GLY A 98 0.06 8.11 -14.76
N GLY A 99 0.66 6.95 -15.05
CA GLY A 99 0.08 5.63 -14.82
C GLY A 99 0.24 4.74 -16.05
N VAL A 100 1.02 3.66 -15.93
CA VAL A 100 1.37 2.79 -17.06
C VAL A 100 0.16 2.00 -17.56
N ARG A 101 -0.70 1.54 -16.65
CA ARG A 101 -1.92 0.77 -16.96
C ARG A 101 -3.19 1.59 -16.81
N ASN A 102 -3.22 2.45 -15.78
CA ASN A 102 -4.39 3.14 -15.29
C ASN A 102 -4.04 4.62 -15.04
N PRO A 103 -4.70 5.59 -15.69
CA PRO A 103 -4.44 7.01 -15.49
C PRO A 103 -4.67 7.46 -14.04
N ILE A 104 -3.75 8.27 -13.52
CA ILE A 104 -3.78 8.83 -12.17
C ILE A 104 -3.85 10.36 -12.24
N HIS A 105 -4.84 10.94 -11.57
CA HIS A 105 -5.12 12.37 -11.57
C HIS A 105 -5.06 12.94 -10.16
N LEU A 106 -4.28 14.01 -9.98
CA LEU A 106 -4.40 14.90 -8.84
C LEU A 106 -5.59 15.84 -9.08
N VAL A 107 -6.53 15.83 -8.14
CA VAL A 107 -7.76 16.62 -8.23
C VAL A 107 -8.02 17.41 -6.95
N ARG A 108 -8.80 18.49 -7.08
CA ARG A 108 -9.35 19.27 -5.98
C ARG A 108 -10.84 19.02 -5.87
N ARG A 109 -11.34 18.64 -4.68
CA ARG A 109 -12.79 18.58 -4.44
C ARG A 109 -13.34 20.00 -4.39
N ARG A 110 -14.29 20.34 -5.26
CA ARG A 110 -14.83 21.70 -5.41
C ARG A 110 -15.43 22.25 -4.11
N ALA A 111 -16.16 21.41 -3.38
CA ALA A 111 -16.88 21.83 -2.17
C ALA A 111 -15.97 22.15 -0.97
N SER A 112 -14.77 21.53 -0.88
CA SER A 112 -13.90 21.64 0.30
C SER A 112 -12.49 22.11 0.01
N SER A 113 -12.14 22.29 -1.27
CA SER A 113 -10.79 22.58 -1.76
C SER A 113 -9.72 21.54 -1.36
N LYS A 114 -10.12 20.41 -0.78
CA LYS A 114 -9.21 19.33 -0.36
C LYS A 114 -8.70 18.56 -1.58
N LEU A 115 -7.42 18.18 -1.54
CA LEU A 115 -6.76 17.39 -2.58
C LEU A 115 -7.05 15.90 -2.46
N PHE A 116 -7.20 15.25 -3.60
CA PHE A 116 -7.40 13.81 -3.75
C PHE A 116 -6.66 13.28 -4.97
N ILE A 117 -6.46 11.97 -5.01
CA ILE A 117 -6.06 11.23 -6.20
C ILE A 117 -7.29 10.54 -6.78
N ILE A 118 -7.46 10.59 -8.11
CA ILE A 118 -8.41 9.76 -8.84
C ILE A 118 -7.62 8.81 -9.75
N LYS A 119 -7.77 7.52 -9.50
CA LYS A 119 -7.25 6.45 -10.36
C LYS A 119 -8.39 5.96 -11.27
N GLN A 120 -8.18 6.02 -12.58
CA GLN A 120 -9.13 5.55 -13.58
C GLN A 120 -8.82 4.12 -13.97
N VAL A 121 -9.82 3.25 -13.90
CA VAL A 121 -9.68 1.84 -14.25
C VAL A 121 -10.79 1.43 -15.21
N SER A 122 -10.44 0.60 -16.19
CA SER A 122 -11.42 -0.01 -17.10
C SER A 122 -12.24 -1.08 -16.39
N LEU A 123 -13.54 -1.10 -16.67
CA LEU A 123 -14.44 -2.15 -16.18
C LEU A 123 -14.70 -3.15 -17.30
N ARG A 124 -14.70 -4.45 -16.95
CA ARG A 124 -15.02 -5.52 -17.90
C ARG A 124 -16.51 -5.47 -18.29
N HIS A 125 -17.37 -5.20 -17.31
CA HIS A 125 -18.80 -4.98 -17.50
C HIS A 125 -19.29 -3.74 -16.75
N GLU A 126 -20.39 -3.14 -17.20
CA GLU A 126 -20.94 -1.90 -16.60
C GLU A 126 -21.23 -2.05 -15.09
N ASN A 127 -21.64 -3.24 -14.67
CA ASN A 127 -22.08 -3.50 -13.30
C ASN A 127 -20.95 -3.95 -12.39
N ASP A 128 -19.74 -4.14 -12.93
CA ASP A 128 -18.59 -4.58 -12.17
C ASP A 128 -18.10 -3.48 -11.21
N TRP A 129 -17.31 -3.93 -10.24
CA TRP A 129 -16.54 -3.08 -9.35
C TRP A 129 -15.06 -3.43 -9.53
N PRO A 130 -14.15 -2.45 -9.46
CA PRO A 130 -12.73 -2.75 -9.44
C PRO A 130 -12.37 -3.65 -8.25
N ASP A 131 -11.52 -4.66 -8.49
CA ASP A 131 -11.09 -5.61 -7.45
C ASP A 131 -10.39 -4.88 -6.30
N GLU A 132 -9.45 -3.97 -6.61
CA GLU A 132 -8.78 -3.10 -5.63
C GLU A 132 -9.82 -2.36 -4.75
N SER A 133 -10.84 -1.78 -5.37
CA SER A 133 -11.84 -1.02 -4.62
C SER A 133 -12.68 -1.89 -3.70
N THR A 134 -12.98 -3.12 -4.15
CA THR A 134 -13.75 -4.08 -3.38
C THR A 134 -12.95 -4.52 -2.15
N LEU A 135 -11.63 -4.68 -2.24
CA LEU A 135 -10.79 -5.00 -1.10
C LEU A 135 -10.68 -3.82 -0.12
N LEU A 136 -10.32 -2.64 -0.63
CA LEU A 136 -10.05 -1.46 0.18
C LEU A 136 -11.30 -0.91 0.91
N GLU A 137 -12.51 -1.23 0.45
CA GLU A 137 -13.75 -0.93 1.20
C GLU A 137 -13.82 -1.64 2.57
N TYR A 138 -13.16 -2.79 2.73
CA TYR A 138 -13.18 -3.58 3.99
C TYR A 138 -11.87 -3.48 4.79
N LEU A 139 -10.81 -2.93 4.20
CA LEU A 139 -9.52 -2.77 4.86
C LEU A 139 -9.47 -1.44 5.59
N ILE A 140 -9.62 -1.48 6.92
CA ILE A 140 -9.56 -0.28 7.77
C ILE A 140 -8.36 -0.41 8.71
N HIS A 141 -7.25 0.21 8.31
CA HIS A 141 -6.02 0.18 9.08
C HIS A 141 -5.26 1.51 8.95
N PRO A 142 -4.62 2.04 10.02
CA PRO A 142 -3.88 3.31 9.97
C PRO A 142 -2.71 3.32 8.98
N ASN A 143 -2.21 2.15 8.57
CA ASN A 143 -1.10 1.99 7.63
C ASN A 143 -1.49 1.42 6.27
N ILE A 144 -2.78 1.42 5.93
CA ILE A 144 -3.28 1.03 4.60
C ILE A 144 -4.06 2.21 4.02
N ILE A 145 -3.86 2.50 2.73
CA ILE A 145 -4.61 3.57 2.06
C ILE A 145 -6.12 3.28 2.11
N SER A 146 -6.91 4.30 2.43
CA SER A 146 -8.37 4.16 2.46
C SER A 146 -8.99 4.67 1.16
N ILE A 147 -10.18 4.16 0.82
CA ILE A 147 -10.99 4.72 -0.26
C ILE A 147 -11.90 5.81 0.27
N GLU A 148 -11.97 6.93 -0.46
CA GLU A 148 -12.95 7.99 -0.21
C GLU A 148 -14.29 7.64 -0.88
N SER A 149 -14.24 7.32 -2.17
CA SER A 149 -15.42 6.96 -2.96
C SER A 149 -15.02 6.29 -4.27
N VAL A 150 -15.99 5.66 -4.95
CA VAL A 150 -15.82 5.12 -6.30
C VAL A 150 -16.98 5.62 -7.16
N HIS A 151 -16.66 6.16 -8.33
CA HIS A 151 -17.65 6.69 -9.27
C HIS A 151 -17.52 5.96 -10.60
N ARG A 152 -18.54 5.18 -10.95
CA ARG A 152 -18.61 4.51 -12.26
C ARG A 152 -19.14 5.46 -13.31
N ASP A 153 -18.57 5.39 -14.50
CA ASP A 153 -18.99 6.17 -15.67
C ASP A 153 -19.14 5.22 -16.87
N HIS A 154 -20.33 5.24 -17.48
CA HIS A 154 -20.74 4.44 -18.63
C HIS A 154 -20.98 5.28 -19.89
N ASN A 155 -20.78 6.60 -19.82
CA ASN A 155 -21.12 7.56 -20.88
C ASN A 155 -20.06 7.63 -22.00
N GLY A 156 -19.17 6.65 -22.09
CA GLY A 156 -18.08 6.61 -23.07
C GLY A 156 -17.97 5.25 -23.77
N PRO A 157 -16.99 5.09 -24.66
CA PRO A 157 -16.81 3.86 -25.44
C PRO A 157 -16.51 2.63 -24.58
N SER A 158 -15.91 2.84 -23.41
CA SER A 158 -15.68 1.83 -22.37
C SER A 158 -16.30 2.28 -21.04
N SER A 159 -16.79 1.30 -20.27
CA SER A 159 -17.17 1.52 -18.87
C SER A 159 -15.90 1.67 -18.03
N ILE A 160 -15.87 2.68 -17.18
CA ILE A 160 -14.74 2.97 -16.30
C ILE A 160 -15.20 3.17 -14.86
N ALA A 161 -14.27 3.05 -13.93
CA ALA A 161 -14.44 3.53 -12.56
C ALA A 161 -13.35 4.54 -12.21
N ASN A 162 -13.78 5.62 -11.55
CA ASN A 162 -12.93 6.61 -10.91
C ASN A 162 -12.83 6.25 -9.42
N ILE A 163 -11.70 5.68 -9.00
CA ILE A 163 -11.42 5.36 -7.59
C ILE A 163 -10.80 6.60 -6.94
N VAL A 164 -11.48 7.18 -5.96
CA VAL A 164 -11.05 8.39 -5.25
C VAL A 164 -10.28 7.99 -3.98
N LEU A 165 -9.03 8.41 -3.92
CA LEU A 165 -8.07 8.10 -2.86
C LEU A 165 -7.55 9.38 -2.19
N PRO A 166 -7.13 9.33 -0.91
CA PRO A 166 -6.45 10.43 -0.25
C PRO A 166 -5.19 10.86 -1.02
N TYR A 167 -4.97 12.17 -1.14
CA TYR A 167 -3.71 12.69 -1.63
C TYR A 167 -2.62 12.61 -0.54
N CYS A 168 -1.53 11.90 -0.84
CA CYS A 168 -0.37 11.75 0.02
C CYS A 168 0.68 12.83 -0.29
N SER A 169 0.81 13.82 0.61
CA SER A 169 1.61 15.03 0.39
C SER A 169 3.12 14.80 0.34
N GLY A 170 3.61 13.68 0.89
CA GLY A 170 5.02 13.30 0.89
C GLY A 170 5.42 12.43 -0.30
N GLY A 171 4.52 12.19 -1.26
CA GLY A 171 4.78 11.31 -2.40
C GLY A 171 4.93 9.84 -2.00
N ASP A 172 5.61 9.07 -2.84
CA ASP A 172 5.95 7.68 -2.58
C ASP A 172 7.42 7.51 -2.13
N MET A 173 7.72 6.35 -1.57
CA MET A 173 9.06 6.05 -1.04
C MET A 173 10.10 5.87 -2.15
N ALA A 174 9.72 5.53 -3.39
CA ALA A 174 10.66 5.44 -4.51
C ALA A 174 11.16 6.84 -4.92
N GLU A 175 10.28 7.83 -4.95
CA GLU A 175 10.64 9.24 -5.15
C GLU A 175 11.58 9.74 -4.04
N LEU A 176 11.29 9.38 -2.78
CA LEU A 176 12.14 9.73 -1.65
C LEU A 176 13.53 9.08 -1.73
N LEU A 177 13.62 7.79 -2.04
CA LEU A 177 14.90 7.11 -2.24
C LEU A 177 15.71 7.71 -3.39
N SER A 178 15.04 8.06 -4.49
CA SER A 178 15.66 8.73 -5.63
C SER A 178 16.21 10.11 -5.24
N HIS A 179 15.47 10.86 -4.43
CA HIS A 179 15.92 12.14 -3.87
C HIS A 179 17.15 11.99 -2.98
N LEU A 180 17.15 11.04 -2.05
CA LEU A 180 18.26 10.80 -1.13
C LEU A 180 19.52 10.34 -1.86
N SER A 181 19.39 9.43 -2.82
CA SER A 181 20.48 8.98 -3.68
C SER A 181 21.11 10.15 -4.46
N ARG A 182 20.28 11.00 -5.09
CA ARG A 182 20.75 12.19 -5.83
C ARG A 182 21.44 13.22 -4.93
N THR A 183 21.00 13.36 -3.69
CA THR A 183 21.57 14.34 -2.74
C THR A 183 22.71 13.77 -1.90
N GLY A 184 23.02 12.48 -2.03
CA GLY A 184 24.02 11.79 -1.21
C GLY A 184 23.68 11.76 0.27
N LYS A 185 22.39 11.90 0.62
CA LYS A 185 21.92 11.91 2.00
C LYS A 185 21.46 10.51 2.40
N PRO A 186 21.85 10.01 3.57
CA PRO A 186 21.37 8.70 4.03
C PRO A 186 19.94 8.81 4.57
N MET A 187 19.19 7.72 4.47
CA MET A 187 17.92 7.58 5.17
C MET A 187 18.15 7.61 6.70
N PRO A 188 17.45 8.45 7.49
CA PRO A 188 17.56 8.40 8.95
C PRO A 188 17.05 7.08 9.49
N VAL A 189 17.79 6.53 10.46
CA VAL A 189 17.44 5.25 11.10
C VAL A 189 16.05 5.27 11.74
N GLN A 190 15.64 6.40 12.32
CA GLN A 190 14.32 6.57 12.91
C GLN A 190 13.21 6.51 11.85
N PHE A 191 13.47 6.99 10.64
CA PHE A 191 12.51 6.87 9.55
C PHE A 191 12.43 5.42 9.05
N VAL A 192 13.55 4.70 8.98
CA VAL A 192 13.55 3.26 8.67
C VAL A 192 12.75 2.47 9.72
N GLN A 193 12.95 2.74 11.01
CA GLN A 193 12.18 2.12 12.11
C GLN A 193 10.68 2.41 12.00
N HIS A 194 10.33 3.65 11.61
CA HIS A 194 8.94 4.09 11.46
C HIS A 194 8.25 3.39 10.29
N VAL A 195 8.92 3.30 9.15
CA VAL A 195 8.41 2.58 7.97
C VAL A 195 8.31 1.08 8.27
N ALA A 196 9.33 0.49 8.90
CA ALA A 196 9.34 -0.93 9.24
C ALA A 196 8.17 -1.30 10.16
N SER A 197 7.97 -0.58 11.27
CA SER A 197 6.84 -0.83 12.19
C SER A 197 5.49 -0.61 11.53
N SER A 198 5.33 0.45 10.73
CA SER A 198 4.10 0.74 10.00
C SER A 198 3.71 -0.35 9.01
N LEU A 199 4.67 -0.88 8.26
CA LEU A 199 4.42 -1.95 7.30
C LEU A 199 4.22 -3.30 7.99
N LEU A 200 4.91 -3.58 9.10
CA LEU A 200 4.64 -4.77 9.91
C LEU A 200 3.18 -4.84 10.34
N ASP A 201 2.65 -3.74 10.86
CA ASP A 201 1.25 -3.69 11.30
C ASP A 201 0.28 -3.87 10.13
N ALA A 202 0.56 -3.21 8.99
CA ALA A 202 -0.25 -3.37 7.78
C ALA A 202 -0.27 -4.83 7.29
N LEU A 203 0.88 -5.51 7.25
CA LEU A 203 0.99 -6.90 6.81
C LEU A 203 0.32 -7.86 7.80
N LEU A 204 0.49 -7.66 9.10
CA LEU A 204 -0.19 -8.45 10.13
C LEU A 204 -1.71 -8.31 10.04
N TYR A 205 -2.20 -7.11 9.74
CA TYR A 205 -3.61 -6.88 9.46
C TYR A 205 -4.07 -7.57 8.16
N LEU A 206 -3.35 -7.41 7.04
CA LEU A 206 -3.71 -8.05 5.77
C LEU A 206 -3.71 -9.58 5.84
N HIS A 207 -2.69 -10.16 6.45
CA HIS A 207 -2.51 -11.61 6.47
C HIS A 207 -3.34 -12.30 7.55
N ARG A 208 -3.67 -11.62 8.66
CA ARG A 208 -4.30 -12.27 9.83
C ARG A 208 -5.45 -11.51 10.48
N GLY A 209 -5.80 -10.33 9.98
CA GLY A 209 -6.81 -9.45 10.57
C GLY A 209 -6.40 -8.91 11.93
N GLU A 210 -5.11 -8.96 12.26
CA GLU A 210 -4.60 -8.69 13.60
C GLU A 210 -4.29 -7.22 13.83
N THR A 211 -4.64 -6.75 15.02
CA THR A 211 -4.17 -5.50 15.61
C THR A 211 -3.64 -5.78 17.01
N TYR A 212 -2.71 -4.98 17.50
CA TYR A 212 -2.03 -5.23 18.77
C TYR A 212 -2.26 -4.10 19.77
N ASN A 213 -2.43 -4.49 21.03
CA ASN A 213 -2.53 -3.58 22.16
C ASN A 213 -1.26 -3.75 23.02
N PRO A 214 -0.28 -2.84 22.92
CA PRO A 214 0.97 -2.94 23.67
C PRO A 214 0.79 -2.90 25.20
N PRO A 215 -0.08 -2.05 25.78
CA PRO A 215 -0.33 -2.06 27.23
C PRO A 215 -0.75 -3.42 27.80
N THR A 216 -1.55 -4.19 27.07
CA THR A 216 -2.04 -5.51 27.51
C THR A 216 -1.32 -6.68 26.87
N ASP A 217 -0.33 -6.42 26.02
CA ASP A 217 0.42 -7.41 25.22
C ASP A 217 -0.49 -8.43 24.52
N SER A 218 -1.61 -7.94 23.97
CA SER A 218 -2.68 -8.78 23.44
C SER A 218 -3.03 -8.42 22.00
N ILE A 219 -3.34 -9.44 21.20
CA ILE A 219 -3.79 -9.30 19.82
C ILE A 219 -5.31 -9.32 19.76
N THR A 220 -5.90 -8.37 19.02
CA THR A 220 -7.31 -8.42 18.60
C THR A 220 -7.36 -8.80 17.13
N ARG A 221 -8.27 -9.73 16.78
CA ARG A 221 -8.50 -10.15 15.39
C ARG A 221 -9.84 -9.60 14.89
N GLN A 222 -9.84 -9.06 13.68
CA GLN A 222 -11.06 -8.85 12.92
C GLN A 222 -11.58 -10.21 12.47
N GLU A 223 -12.86 -10.48 12.70
CA GLU A 223 -13.48 -11.74 12.29
C GLU A 223 -14.85 -11.49 11.64
N PRO A 224 -15.17 -12.17 10.52
CA PRO A 224 -14.28 -13.06 9.76
C PRO A 224 -13.20 -12.27 8.99
N HIS A 225 -11.99 -12.84 8.90
CA HIS A 225 -10.91 -12.32 8.06
C HIS A 225 -10.38 -13.38 7.11
N GLN A 226 -10.19 -13.03 5.84
CA GLN A 226 -9.49 -13.87 4.86
C GLN A 226 -8.07 -13.34 4.71
N THR A 227 -7.07 -14.23 4.64
CA THR A 227 -5.69 -13.84 4.31
C THR A 227 -5.69 -13.12 2.96
N ILE A 228 -5.26 -11.86 2.93
CA ILE A 228 -5.10 -11.07 1.71
C ILE A 228 -3.62 -10.93 1.41
N LEU A 229 -3.21 -11.33 0.22
CA LEU A 229 -1.86 -11.12 -0.30
C LEU A 229 -1.82 -9.79 -1.04
N HIS A 230 -0.82 -8.95 -0.76
CA HIS A 230 -0.62 -7.71 -1.50
C HIS A 230 -0.01 -7.96 -2.87
N ARG A 231 1.02 -8.82 -2.93
CA ARG A 231 1.77 -9.26 -4.13
C ARG A 231 2.54 -8.16 -4.88
N ASP A 232 2.68 -6.96 -4.32
CA ASP A 232 3.41 -5.86 -4.97
C ASP A 232 4.00 -4.84 -3.97
N ILE A 233 4.60 -5.35 -2.88
CA ILE A 233 5.23 -4.47 -1.88
C ILE A 233 6.57 -3.98 -2.43
N LYS A 234 6.68 -2.67 -2.59
CA LYS A 234 7.88 -1.97 -3.08
C LYS A 234 7.81 -0.49 -2.67
N PRO A 235 8.91 0.28 -2.71
CA PRO A 235 8.90 1.70 -2.34
C PRO A 235 7.84 2.54 -3.08
N ALA A 236 7.60 2.29 -4.36
CA ALA A 236 6.60 3.04 -5.13
C ALA A 236 5.15 2.87 -4.61
N ASN A 237 4.90 1.80 -3.84
CA ASN A 237 3.59 1.46 -3.27
C ASN A 237 3.50 1.81 -1.78
N ILE A 238 4.48 2.58 -1.25
CA ILE A 238 4.51 3.05 0.13
C ILE A 238 4.44 4.57 0.12
N LEU A 239 3.30 5.10 0.50
CA LEU A 239 3.03 6.53 0.47
C LEU A 239 3.31 7.20 1.80
N VAL A 240 3.83 8.42 1.73
CA VAL A 240 4.07 9.29 2.88
C VAL A 240 3.00 10.37 2.89
N HIS A 241 2.21 10.43 3.97
CA HIS A 241 1.17 11.44 4.12
C HIS A 241 1.41 12.27 5.38
N GLN A 242 1.60 13.58 5.19
CA GLN A 242 1.71 14.53 6.29
C GLN A 242 0.58 15.58 6.15
N PRO A 243 -0.57 15.35 6.80
CA PRO A 243 -1.74 16.21 6.66
C PRO A 243 -1.59 17.56 7.39
N THR A 244 -0.74 17.63 8.42
CA THR A 244 -0.51 18.85 9.19
C THR A 244 0.92 19.33 9.01
N LEU A 245 1.09 20.62 8.73
CA LEU A 245 2.39 21.31 8.67
C LEU A 245 3.05 21.46 10.05
N THR A 246 2.55 20.78 11.08
CA THR A 246 3.22 20.74 12.38
C THR A 246 4.44 19.84 12.23
N HIS A 247 5.62 20.45 12.07
CA HIS A 247 6.94 19.82 11.94
C HIS A 247 7.35 18.90 13.13
N ASN A 248 6.44 18.63 14.06
CA ASN A 248 6.69 17.93 15.32
C ASN A 248 6.20 16.48 15.36
N SER A 249 5.59 15.96 14.29
CA SER A 249 5.11 14.57 14.22
C SER A 249 5.70 13.82 13.04
N LEU A 250 5.98 12.53 13.21
CA LEU A 250 6.29 11.63 12.11
C LEU A 250 5.12 11.59 11.11
N PRO A 251 5.38 11.53 9.79
CA PRO A 251 4.32 11.42 8.80
C PRO A 251 3.64 10.05 8.88
N GLN A 252 2.44 9.95 8.32
CA GLN A 252 1.76 8.67 8.16
C GLN A 252 2.39 7.87 7.02
N ILE A 253 2.64 6.58 7.25
CA ILE A 253 3.10 5.63 6.23
C ILE A 253 1.92 4.76 5.84
N LEU A 254 1.60 4.74 4.54
CA LEU A 254 0.46 4.03 3.98
C LEU A 254 0.91 3.04 2.90
N LEU A 255 0.59 1.77 3.07
CA LEU A 255 0.67 0.77 2.00
C LEU A 255 -0.48 1.02 1.01
N ALA A 256 -0.15 1.08 -0.28
CA ALA A 256 -1.05 1.44 -1.37
C ALA A 256 -0.87 0.52 -2.58
N ASP A 257 -1.73 0.72 -3.59
CA ASP A 257 -1.78 -0.03 -4.85
C ASP A 257 -2.12 -1.52 -4.67
N PHE A 258 -3.43 -1.77 -4.53
CA PHE A 258 -3.98 -3.10 -4.33
C PHE A 258 -4.42 -3.76 -5.65
N ASP A 259 -3.94 -3.27 -6.81
CA ASP A 259 -4.28 -3.81 -8.14
C ASP A 259 -3.93 -5.30 -8.30
N LEU A 260 -2.83 -5.73 -7.69
CA LEU A 260 -2.41 -7.12 -7.69
C LEU A 260 -2.88 -7.85 -6.43
N SER A 261 -3.59 -7.22 -5.50
CA SER A 261 -3.98 -7.89 -4.26
C SER A 261 -5.10 -8.91 -4.46
N THR A 262 -5.08 -9.99 -3.69
CA THR A 262 -6.12 -11.04 -3.76
C THR A 262 -6.18 -11.84 -2.46
N PRO A 263 -7.34 -12.41 -2.10
CA PRO A 263 -7.37 -13.44 -1.06
C PRO A 263 -6.47 -14.62 -1.43
N GLU A 264 -5.64 -15.09 -0.49
CA GLU A 264 -4.67 -16.18 -0.70
C GLU A 264 -5.31 -17.42 -1.34
N ARG A 265 -6.50 -17.81 -0.86
CA ARG A 265 -7.27 -18.96 -1.39
C ARG A 265 -7.73 -18.80 -2.84
N LEU A 266 -7.81 -17.57 -3.34
CA LEU A 266 -8.21 -17.22 -4.71
C LEU A 266 -6.98 -16.93 -5.59
N CYS A 267 -5.77 -17.02 -5.05
CA CYS A 267 -4.56 -16.75 -5.79
C CYS A 267 -4.30 -17.87 -6.81
N SER A 268 -4.60 -17.58 -8.08
CA SER A 268 -4.48 -18.54 -9.19
C SER A 268 -3.44 -18.14 -10.24
N ASN A 269 -2.71 -17.05 -10.02
CA ASN A 269 -1.76 -16.50 -10.99
C ASN A 269 -0.52 -15.93 -10.29
N LEU A 270 0.60 -15.91 -11.02
CA LEU A 270 1.80 -15.20 -10.59
C LEU A 270 1.64 -13.69 -10.84
N ALA A 271 2.13 -12.91 -9.89
CA ALA A 271 2.11 -11.46 -9.94
C ALA A 271 3.29 -10.92 -9.11
N GLY A 272 3.79 -9.74 -9.47
CA GLY A 272 4.85 -9.05 -8.74
C GLY A 272 5.70 -8.16 -9.65
N THR A 273 6.53 -7.34 -9.03
CA THR A 273 7.49 -6.48 -9.71
C THR A 273 8.89 -7.10 -9.67
N ASP A 274 9.58 -7.10 -10.81
CA ASP A 274 10.96 -7.58 -10.90
C ASP A 274 11.88 -6.88 -9.88
N GLY A 275 12.82 -7.64 -9.31
CA GLY A 275 13.67 -7.22 -8.20
C GLY A 275 13.02 -7.26 -6.80
N TYR A 276 11.69 -7.37 -6.68
CA TYR A 276 10.98 -7.51 -5.39
C TYR A 276 10.33 -8.88 -5.19
N MET A 277 10.18 -9.65 -6.26
CA MET A 277 9.62 -11.01 -6.21
C MET A 277 10.51 -11.95 -5.40
N SER A 278 9.88 -12.85 -4.64
CA SER A 278 10.60 -13.93 -3.96
C SER A 278 11.30 -14.85 -4.96
N PRO A 279 12.37 -15.57 -4.56
CA PRO A 279 13.11 -16.45 -5.47
C PRO A 279 12.21 -17.52 -6.11
N SER A 280 11.25 -18.06 -5.36
CA SER A 280 10.26 -19.03 -5.86
C SER A 280 9.32 -18.44 -6.90
N VAL A 281 8.85 -17.20 -6.70
CA VAL A 281 7.98 -16.51 -7.67
C VAL A 281 8.77 -16.13 -8.93
N ALA A 282 9.97 -15.55 -8.78
CA ALA A 282 10.84 -15.18 -9.88
C ALA A 282 11.27 -16.39 -10.74
N GLN A 283 11.58 -17.52 -10.08
CA GLN A 283 11.89 -18.77 -10.76
C GLN A 283 10.70 -19.27 -11.58
N ALA A 284 9.48 -19.20 -11.04
CA ALA A 284 8.28 -19.65 -11.73
C ALA A 284 7.89 -18.77 -12.93
N PHE A 285 8.22 -17.48 -12.91
CA PHE A 285 8.13 -16.63 -14.11
C PHE A 285 9.13 -17.03 -15.20
N SER A 286 10.34 -17.41 -14.80
CA SER A 286 11.44 -17.75 -15.73
C SER A 286 11.30 -19.16 -16.32
N HIS A 287 10.72 -20.07 -15.55
CA HIS A 287 10.50 -21.46 -15.92
C HIS A 287 9.05 -21.83 -15.60
N PRO A 288 8.08 -21.42 -16.43
CA PRO A 288 6.68 -21.72 -16.20
C PRO A 288 6.48 -23.24 -16.21
N ALA A 289 6.34 -23.82 -15.02
CA ALA A 289 5.96 -25.20 -14.84
C ALA A 289 4.48 -25.39 -15.21
N SER A 290 4.04 -26.63 -15.36
CA SER A 290 2.61 -26.96 -15.54
C SER A 290 1.73 -26.55 -14.35
N THR A 291 2.34 -26.27 -13.19
CA THR A 291 1.65 -25.83 -11.97
C THR A 291 2.25 -24.52 -11.47
N ILE A 292 1.39 -23.51 -11.27
CA ILE A 292 1.76 -22.23 -10.67
C ILE A 292 2.03 -22.45 -9.17
N PRO A 293 3.18 -22.01 -8.61
CA PRO A 293 3.40 -22.12 -7.17
C PRO A 293 2.36 -21.30 -6.41
N GLN A 294 1.88 -21.86 -5.30
CA GLN A 294 0.96 -21.16 -4.41
C GLN A 294 1.72 -20.03 -3.71
N MET A 295 1.38 -18.78 -4.05
CA MET A 295 1.87 -17.62 -3.32
C MET A 295 1.26 -17.59 -1.91
N SER A 296 1.98 -17.02 -0.95
CA SER A 296 1.63 -17.01 0.47
C SER A 296 2.06 -15.69 1.13
N PRO A 297 1.67 -15.41 2.39
CA PRO A 297 2.18 -14.26 3.15
C PRO A 297 3.71 -14.15 3.14
N ALA A 298 4.43 -15.27 3.08
CA ALA A 298 5.90 -15.29 3.04
C ALA A 298 6.50 -14.63 1.78
N ASP A 299 5.74 -14.50 0.69
CA ASP A 299 6.16 -13.78 -0.50
C ASP A 299 6.07 -12.26 -0.30
N ASP A 300 5.00 -11.79 0.36
CA ASP A 300 4.88 -10.38 0.76
C ASP A 300 5.98 -9.98 1.75
N TYR A 301 6.32 -10.86 2.71
CA TYR A 301 7.44 -10.59 3.63
C TYR A 301 8.78 -10.54 2.91
N PHE A 302 9.00 -11.35 1.87
CA PHE A 302 10.22 -11.23 1.07
C PHE A 302 10.32 -9.85 0.41
N SER A 303 9.25 -9.41 -0.26
CA SER A 303 9.19 -8.09 -0.89
C SER A 303 9.33 -6.93 0.13
N PHE A 304 8.81 -7.12 1.34
CA PHE A 304 9.05 -6.21 2.47
C PHE A 304 10.53 -6.21 2.90
N GLY A 305 11.19 -7.37 2.98
CA GLY A 305 12.63 -7.46 3.25
C GLY A 305 13.49 -6.73 2.21
N VAL A 306 13.15 -6.87 0.93
CA VAL A 306 13.79 -6.14 -0.18
C VAL A 306 13.63 -4.63 0.01
N THR A 307 12.41 -4.20 0.36
CA THR A 307 12.11 -2.79 0.64
C THR A 307 12.92 -2.28 1.82
N LEU A 308 13.03 -3.03 2.92
CA LEU A 308 13.88 -2.66 4.06
C LEU A 308 15.35 -2.52 3.68
N TYR A 309 15.88 -3.45 2.88
CA TYR A 309 17.26 -3.37 2.39
C TYR A 309 17.50 -2.07 1.61
N GLN A 310 16.59 -1.71 0.69
CA GLN A 310 16.70 -0.47 -0.08
C GLN A 310 16.59 0.78 0.80
N LEU A 311 15.72 0.76 1.82
CA LEU A 311 15.62 1.87 2.77
C LEU A 311 16.91 2.07 3.56
N ILE A 312 17.49 0.99 4.09
CA ILE A 312 18.73 1.02 4.88
C ILE A 312 19.90 1.49 4.03
N THR A 313 20.00 0.97 2.81
CA THR A 313 21.09 1.28 1.87
C THR A 313 20.86 2.57 1.07
N SER A 314 19.75 3.28 1.33
CA SER A 314 19.37 4.52 0.63
C SER A 314 19.28 4.36 -0.90
N GLY A 315 18.72 3.23 -1.33
CA GLY A 315 18.33 2.97 -2.72
C GLY A 315 19.19 1.96 -3.47
N LYS A 316 20.11 1.24 -2.81
CA LYS A 316 20.87 0.18 -3.47
C LYS A 316 19.92 -0.97 -3.86
N PRO A 317 19.89 -1.41 -5.13
CA PRO A 317 19.04 -2.52 -5.53
C PRO A 317 19.47 -3.80 -4.81
N TYR A 318 18.49 -4.59 -4.38
CA TYR A 318 18.73 -5.93 -3.88
C TYR A 318 18.72 -6.90 -5.06
N ASP A 319 19.75 -7.71 -5.16
CA ASP A 319 19.83 -8.78 -6.15
C ASP A 319 20.04 -10.09 -5.41
N TYR A 320 19.03 -10.97 -5.41
CA TYR A 320 19.10 -12.25 -4.71
C TYR A 320 20.04 -13.26 -5.39
N GLN A 321 20.43 -13.03 -6.65
CA GLN A 321 21.37 -13.87 -7.40
C GLN A 321 22.83 -13.52 -7.09
N THR A 322 23.12 -12.26 -6.76
CA THR A 322 24.49 -11.80 -6.45
C THR A 322 24.70 -11.46 -4.98
N THR A 323 23.67 -11.05 -4.25
CA THR A 323 23.65 -10.83 -2.79
C THR A 323 23.40 -12.15 -2.07
N THR A 324 24.22 -13.14 -2.38
CA THR A 324 24.01 -14.55 -2.01
C THR A 324 24.36 -14.86 -0.56
N SER A 325 25.05 -13.95 0.14
CA SER A 325 25.45 -14.12 1.52
C SER A 325 25.05 -12.94 2.39
N SER A 326 24.66 -13.24 3.64
CA SER A 326 24.47 -12.24 4.69
C SER A 326 25.71 -11.35 4.86
N GLN A 327 26.90 -11.85 4.60
CA GLN A 327 28.15 -11.09 4.68
C GLN A 327 28.22 -9.95 3.66
N MET A 328 27.85 -10.19 2.40
CA MET A 328 27.81 -9.13 1.38
C MET A 328 26.77 -8.06 1.70
N MET A 329 25.60 -8.48 2.16
CA MET A 329 24.56 -7.57 2.62
C MET A 329 25.03 -6.69 3.80
N MET A 330 25.71 -7.29 4.77
CA MET A 330 26.24 -6.55 5.92
C MET A 330 27.40 -5.61 5.54
N GLN A 331 28.15 -5.90 4.48
CA GLN A 331 29.15 -4.97 3.95
C GLN A 331 28.51 -3.69 3.40
N ASP A 332 27.38 -3.82 2.70
CA ASP A 332 26.62 -2.66 2.21
C ASP A 332 26.09 -1.80 3.36
N ILE A 333 25.64 -2.47 4.42
CA ILE A 333 24.99 -1.83 5.57
C ILE A 333 25.98 -1.24 6.55
N ALA A 334 27.24 -1.70 6.58
CA ALA A 334 28.24 -1.30 7.58
C ALA A 334 28.49 0.21 7.67
N ARG A 335 28.17 0.97 6.61
CA ARG A 335 28.31 2.44 6.56
C ARG A 335 26.98 3.19 6.62
N CYS A 336 25.86 2.48 6.74
CA CYS A 336 24.53 3.05 6.81
C CYS A 336 24.17 3.47 8.24
N THR A 337 23.20 4.37 8.35
CA THR A 337 22.67 4.86 9.64
C THR A 337 22.09 3.73 10.51
N SER A 338 21.53 2.70 9.89
CA SER A 338 20.92 1.55 10.56
C SER A 338 21.90 0.42 10.89
N ALA A 339 23.21 0.59 10.71
CA ALA A 339 24.21 -0.47 10.88
C ALA A 339 24.20 -1.12 12.28
N ASN A 340 23.77 -0.36 13.30
CA ASN A 340 23.74 -0.78 14.70
C ASN A 340 22.31 -1.07 15.21
N GLU A 341 21.36 -1.34 14.31
CA GLU A 341 19.96 -1.62 14.65
C GLU A 341 19.61 -3.10 14.51
N PRO A 342 19.93 -3.95 15.51
CA PRO A 342 19.76 -5.39 15.38
C PRO A 342 18.31 -5.81 15.14
N GLU A 343 17.32 -5.08 15.68
CA GLU A 343 15.91 -5.38 15.45
C GLU A 343 15.52 -5.32 13.97
N ILE A 344 15.89 -4.25 13.27
CA ILE A 344 15.56 -4.08 11.85
C ILE A 344 16.39 -5.05 11.00
N LEU A 345 17.68 -5.18 11.31
CA LEU A 345 18.58 -6.04 10.55
C LEU A 345 18.18 -7.51 10.63
N ASN A 346 17.85 -8.00 11.82
CA ASN A 346 17.37 -9.38 12.01
C ASN A 346 16.04 -9.61 11.31
N LEU A 347 15.10 -8.65 11.40
CA LEU A 347 13.82 -8.72 10.70
C LEU A 347 14.02 -8.78 9.17
N MET A 348 14.87 -7.91 8.63
CA MET A 348 15.20 -7.88 7.20
C MET A 348 15.83 -9.22 6.75
N LEU A 349 16.79 -9.75 7.51
CA LEU A 349 17.43 -11.04 7.20
C LEU A 349 16.43 -12.21 7.26
N GLU A 350 15.53 -12.22 8.25
CA GLU A 350 14.46 -13.23 8.36
C GLU A 350 13.49 -13.16 7.17
N CYS A 351 13.16 -11.95 6.70
CA CYS A 351 12.33 -11.73 5.52
C CYS A 351 13.01 -12.21 4.21
N LEU A 352 14.32 -12.03 4.11
CA LEU A 352 15.10 -12.35 2.91
C LEU A 352 15.62 -13.80 2.86
N ASP A 353 15.18 -14.67 3.76
CA ASP A 353 15.55 -16.09 3.71
C ASP A 353 15.11 -16.73 2.38
N SER A 354 15.96 -17.55 1.79
CA SER A 354 15.65 -18.24 0.54
C SER A 354 14.54 -19.28 0.71
N ASP A 355 14.41 -19.86 1.91
CA ASP A 355 13.35 -20.77 2.28
C ASP A 355 12.11 -19.99 2.78
N PRO A 356 10.97 -20.01 2.03
CA PRO A 356 9.76 -19.31 2.45
C PRO A 356 9.24 -19.79 3.82
N GLN A 357 9.61 -20.99 4.26
CA GLN A 357 9.19 -21.53 5.55
C GLN A 357 9.90 -20.91 6.74
N LYS A 358 11.05 -20.27 6.52
CA LYS A 358 11.82 -19.56 7.55
C LYS A 358 11.49 -18.07 7.63
N ARG A 359 10.78 -17.55 6.62
CA ARG A 359 10.27 -16.18 6.60
C ARG A 359 9.14 -16.00 7.61
N PRO A 360 8.84 -14.75 8.01
CA PRO A 360 7.68 -14.47 8.84
C PRO A 360 6.40 -15.04 8.23
N LEU A 361 5.58 -15.69 9.06
CA LEU A 361 4.33 -16.35 8.70
C LEU A 361 4.43 -17.48 7.62
N GLY A 362 5.59 -18.15 7.48
CA GLY A 362 5.76 -19.36 6.64
C GLY A 362 4.94 -20.60 7.08
N LYS A 363 5.57 -21.77 7.31
CA LYS A 363 4.90 -23.11 7.31
C LYS A 363 3.80 -23.33 8.33
N ALA A 364 3.78 -22.53 9.37
CA ALA A 364 2.77 -22.53 10.41
C ALA A 364 2.97 -21.23 11.16
N GLY A 365 1.99 -20.31 11.09
CA GLY A 365 2.03 -19.00 11.75
C GLY A 365 2.09 -19.10 13.28
N LYS A 366 3.25 -19.53 13.81
CA LYS A 366 3.39 -19.95 15.21
C LYS A 366 3.60 -18.82 16.18
N ASP A 367 3.99 -17.63 15.73
CA ASP A 367 3.88 -16.47 16.60
C ASP A 367 3.88 -15.13 15.86
N SER A 368 2.70 -14.62 15.51
CA SER A 368 2.58 -13.22 15.07
C SER A 368 2.82 -12.23 16.22
N LEU A 369 2.73 -12.67 17.49
CA LEU A 369 3.02 -11.81 18.65
C LEU A 369 4.47 -11.33 18.65
N LYS A 370 5.42 -12.16 18.20
CA LYS A 370 6.82 -11.74 17.99
C LYS A 370 6.89 -10.50 17.08
N LEU A 371 6.18 -10.52 15.95
CA LEU A 371 6.19 -9.42 14.98
C LEU A 371 5.49 -8.18 15.55
N HIS A 372 4.34 -8.34 16.20
CA HIS A 372 3.66 -7.24 16.90
C HIS A 372 4.55 -6.60 17.98
N ARG A 373 5.26 -7.41 18.77
CA ARG A 373 6.20 -6.92 19.78
C ARG A 373 7.41 -6.21 19.16
N ILE A 374 7.91 -6.66 18.01
CA ILE A 374 8.95 -5.93 17.26
C ILE A 374 8.41 -4.55 16.85
N SER A 375 7.24 -4.48 16.21
CA SER A 375 6.59 -3.21 15.83
C SER A 375 6.43 -2.27 17.04
N ALA A 376 5.85 -2.77 18.13
CA ALA A 376 5.65 -1.99 19.35
C ALA A 376 6.96 -1.53 20.00
N LYS A 377 8.02 -2.35 19.97
CA LYS A 377 9.35 -1.96 20.46
C LYS A 377 9.93 -0.81 19.64
N LEU A 378 9.84 -0.87 18.31
CA LEU A 378 10.29 0.19 17.41
C LEU A 378 9.51 1.49 17.67
N LYS A 379 8.18 1.42 17.72
CA LYS A 379 7.31 2.57 18.03
C LYS A 379 7.63 3.20 19.38
N LYS A 380 7.86 2.40 20.41
CA LYS A 380 8.26 2.89 21.75
C LYS A 380 9.62 3.58 21.73
N GLY A 381 10.56 3.08 20.93
CA GLY A 381 11.86 3.74 20.69
C GLY A 381 11.69 5.10 20.03
N LEU A 382 10.89 5.15 18.97
CA LEU A 382 10.55 6.39 18.25
C LEU A 382 9.84 7.41 19.14
N GLN A 383 8.90 6.96 19.96
CA GLN A 383 8.21 7.81 20.93
C GLN A 383 9.21 8.50 21.86
N LYS A 384 10.09 7.72 22.51
CA LYS A 384 11.11 8.25 23.42
C LYS A 384 12.05 9.22 22.71
N TRP A 385 12.46 8.91 21.49
CA TRP A 385 13.29 9.80 20.68
C TRP A 385 12.59 11.12 20.37
N CYS A 386 11.30 11.09 20.02
CA CYS A 386 10.51 12.31 19.78
C CYS A 386 10.32 13.14 21.06
N GLU A 387 10.05 12.47 22.19
CA GLU A 387 9.89 13.07 23.52
C GLU A 387 11.19 13.72 24.01
N SER A 388 12.36 13.18 23.65
CA SER A 388 13.66 13.80 23.93
C SER A 388 14.05 14.91 22.94
N GLY A 389 13.11 15.36 22.09
CA GLY A 389 13.33 16.45 21.13
C GLY A 389 13.86 16.01 19.76
N GLY A 390 13.98 14.70 19.51
CA GLY A 390 14.39 14.15 18.21
C GLY A 390 13.41 14.51 17.10
N ARG A 391 13.93 14.94 15.95
CA ARG A 391 13.14 15.29 14.76
C ARG A 391 13.82 14.75 13.51
N LEU A 392 13.02 14.42 12.51
CA LEU A 392 13.55 14.04 11.20
C LEU A 392 14.20 15.28 10.57
N PRO A 393 15.40 15.16 9.97
CA PRO A 393 16.06 16.29 9.32
C PRO A 393 15.22 16.83 8.16
N GLU A 394 15.18 18.14 7.96
CA GLU A 394 14.38 18.73 6.88
C GLU A 394 14.90 18.35 5.50
N GLU A 395 16.22 18.15 5.39
CA GLU A 395 16.91 17.82 4.15
C GLU A 395 16.59 16.43 3.57
N ILE A 396 15.89 15.56 4.32
CA ILE A 396 15.48 14.26 3.77
C ILE A 396 14.28 14.41 2.85
N TRP A 397 13.47 15.46 3.05
CA TRP A 397 12.29 15.68 2.25
C TRP A 397 12.72 16.28 0.93
N ALA A 398 12.23 15.69 -0.17
CA ALA A 398 12.26 16.39 -1.44
C ALA A 398 11.63 17.78 -1.21
N GLY A 399 12.41 18.83 -1.49
CA GLY A 399 11.97 20.22 -1.36
C GLY A 399 10.56 20.37 -1.91
N PRO A 400 9.76 21.24 -1.30
CA PRO A 400 8.34 21.03 -1.13
C PRO A 400 7.68 20.32 -2.33
N LEU A 401 7.26 19.07 -2.14
CA LEU A 401 6.19 18.43 -2.91
C LEU A 401 4.84 19.19 -2.73
N ARG A 402 4.91 20.49 -2.38
CA ARG A 402 3.81 21.45 -2.29
C ARG A 402 3.39 21.80 -3.70
N PHE A 403 2.62 20.91 -4.31
CA PHE A 403 1.65 21.32 -5.34
C PHE A 403 0.64 22.36 -4.80
N ALA A 404 0.65 22.65 -3.49
CA ALA A 404 -0.15 23.65 -2.83
C ALA A 404 0.42 25.08 -2.85
N GLU A 405 1.73 25.29 -3.10
CA GLU A 405 2.31 26.65 -3.00
C GLU A 405 2.21 27.46 -4.30
N GLU A 406 2.35 26.82 -5.46
CA GLU A 406 2.31 27.57 -6.73
C GLU A 406 0.93 28.14 -7.08
N GLY A 407 -0.15 27.57 -6.51
CA GLY A 407 -1.51 28.07 -6.70
C GLY A 407 -1.85 29.25 -5.78
N GLY A 408 -1.41 29.20 -4.52
CA GLY A 408 -1.78 30.19 -3.51
C GLY A 408 -1.01 31.50 -3.59
N GLU A 409 0.26 31.47 -4.00
CA GLU A 409 1.09 32.67 -4.08
C GLU A 409 0.78 33.51 -5.32
N LYS A 410 0.55 32.87 -6.48
CA LYS A 410 0.09 33.56 -7.70
C LYS A 410 -1.29 34.21 -7.53
N GLU A 411 -2.20 33.56 -6.79
CA GLU A 411 -3.54 34.10 -6.54
C GLU A 411 -3.53 35.23 -5.49
N ARG A 412 -2.67 35.15 -4.46
CA ARG A 412 -2.43 36.25 -3.51
C ARG A 412 -1.78 37.46 -4.18
N GLU A 413 -0.90 37.24 -5.16
CA GLU A 413 -0.29 38.32 -5.93
C GLU A 413 -1.25 38.94 -6.95
N LEU A 414 -2.11 38.13 -7.61
CA LEU A 414 -3.18 38.65 -8.46
C LEU A 414 -4.18 39.51 -7.67
N THR A 415 -4.55 39.05 -6.46
CA THR A 415 -5.49 39.77 -5.58
C THR A 415 -4.87 41.06 -5.01
N ARG A 416 -3.54 41.13 -4.86
CA ARG A 416 -2.80 42.35 -4.47
C ARG A 416 -2.64 43.36 -5.60
N ARG A 417 -2.68 42.91 -6.86
CA ARG A 417 -2.61 43.79 -8.05
C ARG A 417 -3.98 44.29 -8.51
N LEU A 418 -5.06 43.70 -7.98
CA LEU A 418 -6.46 44.08 -8.24
C LEU A 418 -7.10 44.88 -7.09
N ARG A 419 -6.32 45.26 -6.07
CA ARG A 419 -6.64 46.28 -5.06
C ARG A 419 -5.66 47.42 -5.22
#